data_AF-A4CU94-F1
#
_entry.id   AF-A4CU94-F1
#
_cell.length_a   1.000
_cell.length_b   1.000
_cell.length_c   1.000
_cell.angle_alpha   90.00
_cell.angle_beta   90.00
_cell.angle_gamma   90.00
#
_symmetry.space_group_name_H-M   'P 1'
#
loop_
_entity.id
_entity.type
_entity.pdbx_description
1 polymer ?
#
loop_
_entity_poly.entity_id
_entity_poly.type
_entity_poly.pdbx_seq_one_letter_code
_entity_poly.pdbx_strand_id
1 'polypeptide(L)' 'MDHSEEAPWSEDPARELNNEISELQARVAFPQHWSSGEHEQHVERLRQLNDQKRQLEDYSEK' A
#
# COMPACT_ATOMS: atom_id res chain seq x y z
N MET A 1 -28.51 5.10 24.12
CA MET A 1 -28.04 4.04 23.21
C MET A 1 -28.66 4.37 21.87
N ASP A 2 -27.93 5.12 21.06
CA ASP A 2 -28.36 5.52 19.73
C ASP A 2 -27.31 5.00 18.76
N HIS A 3 -27.76 4.14 17.87
CA HIS A 3 -26.97 3.50 16.84
C HIS A 3 -26.75 4.50 15.71
N SER A 4 -25.50 4.82 15.41
CA SER A 4 -25.10 5.32 14.10
C SER A 4 -23.74 4.72 13.80
N GLU A 5 -23.77 3.70 12.96
CA GLU A 5 -22.64 2.91 12.50
C GLU A 5 -21.61 3.82 11.82
N GLU A 6 -20.66 4.34 12.59
CA GLU A 6 -19.44 4.91 12.05
C GLU A 6 -18.55 3.77 11.53
N ALA A 7 -18.86 3.29 10.33
CA ALA A 7 -17.84 2.78 9.44
C ALA A 7 -17.65 3.78 8.29
N PRO A 8 -16.90 4.89 8.47
CA PRO A 8 -16.63 5.83 7.39
C PRO A 8 -15.51 5.32 6.46
N TRP A 9 -14.89 4.18 6.78
CA TRP A 9 -13.63 3.73 6.21
C TRP A 9 -13.82 2.88 4.95
N SER A 10 -14.65 3.32 4.00
CA SER A 10 -14.31 3.05 2.60
C SER A 10 -13.32 4.14 2.20
N GLU A 11 -12.11 4.06 2.77
CA GLU A 11 -11.02 4.92 2.35
C GLU A 11 -10.78 4.65 0.88
N ASP A 12 -10.72 5.72 0.10
CA ASP A 12 -10.50 5.68 -1.34
C ASP A 12 -9.48 4.58 -1.70
N PRO A 13 -9.76 3.67 -2.64
CA PRO A 13 -8.85 2.57 -2.96
C PRO A 13 -7.45 3.07 -3.35
N ALA A 14 -7.33 4.30 -3.87
CA ALA A 14 -6.04 4.91 -4.10
C ALA A 14 -5.33 5.33 -2.79
N ARG A 15 -6.07 5.74 -1.77
CA ARG A 15 -5.52 6.09 -0.44
C ARG A 15 -5.00 4.85 0.29
N GLU A 16 -5.75 3.76 0.29
CA GLU A 16 -5.30 2.48 0.88
C GLU A 16 -4.03 1.98 0.18
N LEU A 17 -4.01 2.01 -1.16
CA LEU A 17 -2.85 1.65 -1.95
C LEU A 17 -1.62 2.53 -1.64
N ASN A 18 -1.81 3.84 -1.50
CA ASN A 18 -0.71 4.76 -1.12
C ASN A 18 -0.20 4.52 0.30
N ASN A 19 -1.08 4.14 1.24
CA ASN A 19 -0.68 3.80 2.61
C ASN A 19 0.13 2.50 2.63
N GLU A 20 -0.28 1.47 1.90
CA GLU A 20 0.47 0.21 1.78
C GLU A 20 1.86 0.43 1.13
N ILE A 21 1.93 1.22 0.05
CA ILE A 21 3.21 1.63 -0.57
C ILE A 21 4.06 2.39 0.47
N SER A 22 3.40 3.32 1.19
CA SER A 22 3.87 4.05 2.37
C SER A 22 4.72 3.19 3.30
N GLU A 23 4.03 2.19 3.83
CA GLU A 23 4.53 1.27 4.83
C GLU A 23 5.65 0.39 4.28
N LEU A 24 5.48 -0.18 3.09
CA LEU A 24 6.47 -1.05 2.49
C LEU A 24 7.77 -0.30 2.15
N GLN A 25 7.69 0.97 1.71
CA GLN A 25 8.88 1.79 1.53
C GLN A 25 9.68 1.95 2.83
N ALA A 26 8.99 2.18 3.95
CA ALA A 26 9.66 2.25 5.25
C ALA A 26 10.31 0.90 5.60
N ARG A 27 9.61 -0.23 5.42
CA ARG A 27 10.16 -1.56 5.71
C ARG A 27 11.37 -1.89 4.85
N VAL A 28 11.34 -1.55 3.56
CA VAL A 28 12.46 -1.73 2.62
C VAL A 28 13.64 -0.81 2.95
N ALA A 29 13.39 0.40 3.45
CA ALA A 29 14.45 1.32 3.88
C ALA A 29 15.24 0.84 5.10
N PHE A 30 14.68 -0.10 5.88
CA PHE A 30 15.30 -0.67 7.08
C PHE A 30 15.55 -2.18 6.96
N PRO A 31 16.38 -2.64 6.01
CA PRO A 31 16.60 -4.07 5.72
C PRO A 31 17.16 -4.85 6.92
N GLN A 32 17.89 -4.20 7.81
CA GLN A 32 18.49 -4.77 9.02
C GLN A 32 17.50 -5.35 10.04
N HIS A 33 16.21 -4.99 9.94
CA HIS A 33 15.16 -5.50 10.81
C HIS A 33 14.49 -6.77 10.26
N TRP A 34 14.84 -7.18 9.05
CA TRP A 34 14.18 -8.26 8.33
C TRP A 34 15.19 -9.33 7.95
N SER A 35 14.74 -10.58 7.86
CA SER A 35 15.53 -11.61 7.20
C SER A 35 15.61 -11.33 5.70
N SER A 36 16.62 -11.88 5.00
CA SER A 36 16.77 -11.68 3.55
C SER A 36 15.50 -12.04 2.78
N GLY A 37 14.83 -13.15 3.13
CA GLY A 37 13.59 -13.58 2.48
C GLY A 37 12.40 -12.67 2.76
N GLU A 38 12.29 -12.07 3.94
CA GLU A 38 11.22 -11.09 4.25
C GLU A 38 11.49 -9.76 3.55
N HIS A 39 12.75 -9.33 3.50
CA HIS A 39 13.14 -8.12 2.79
C HIS A 39 12.85 -8.24 1.29
N GLU A 40 13.20 -9.37 0.66
CA GLU A 40 12.90 -9.64 -0.75
C GLU A 40 11.38 -9.63 -1.01
N GLN A 41 10.57 -10.20 -0.12
CA GLN A 41 9.11 -10.14 -0.21
C GLN A 41 8.58 -8.71 -0.11
N HIS A 42 9.11 -7.89 0.81
CA HIS A 42 8.72 -6.48 0.92
C HIS A 42 9.08 -5.68 -0.33
N VAL A 43 10.25 -5.94 -0.93
CA VAL A 43 10.68 -5.30 -2.19
C VAL A 43 9.78 -5.72 -3.35
N GLU A 44 9.48 -7.01 -3.49
CA GLU A 44 8.61 -7.52 -4.55
C GLU A 44 7.19 -6.96 -4.42
N ARG A 45 6.64 -6.95 -3.20
CA ARG A 45 5.31 -6.40 -2.93
C ARG A 45 5.26 -4.90 -3.23
N LEU A 46 6.29 -4.14 -2.85
CA LEU A 46 6.39 -2.72 -3.15
C LEU A 46 6.41 -2.45 -4.66
N ARG A 47 7.09 -3.32 -5.43
CA ARG A 47 7.10 -3.24 -6.89
C ARG A 47 5.72 -3.49 -7.49
N GLN A 48 5.02 -4.53 -7.04
CA GLN A 48 3.66 -4.85 -7.49
C GLN A 48 2.68 -3.69 -7.25
N LEU A 49 2.69 -3.11 -6.04
CA LEU A 49 1.80 -2.00 -5.70
C LEU A 49 2.11 -0.73 -6.52
N ASN A 50 3.38 -0.44 -6.79
CA ASN A 50 3.74 0.68 -7.67
C ASN A 50 3.29 0.46 -9.12
N ASP A 51 3.40 -0.76 -9.65
CA ASP A 51 2.88 -1.09 -10.98
C ASP A 51 1.35 -0.98 -11.01
N GLN A 52 0.63 -1.44 -9.98
CA GLN A 52 -0.82 -1.24 -9.86
C GLN A 52 -1.20 0.24 -9.79
N LYS A 53 -0.45 1.04 -9.02
CA LYS A 53 -0.65 2.49 -8.94
C LYS A 53 -0.50 3.13 -10.31
N ARG A 54 0.58 2.81 -11.02
CA ARG A 54 0.86 3.35 -12.34
C ARG A 54 -0.24 2.99 -13.33
N GLN A 55 -0.73 1.74 -13.29
CA GLN A 55 -1.86 1.32 -14.12
C GLN A 55 -3.11 2.15 -13.81
N LEU A 56 -3.46 2.34 -12.54
CA LEU A 56 -4.63 3.15 -12.16
C LEU A 56 -4.51 4.61 -12.62
N GLU A 57 -3.32 5.20 -12.52
CA GLU A 57 -3.03 6.55 -13.02
C GLU A 57 -3.17 6.61 -14.56
N ASP A 58 -2.55 5.67 -15.30
CA ASP A 58 -2.67 5.52 -16.75
C ASP A 58 -4.13 5.33 -17.22
N TYR A 59 -4.96 4.62 -16.46
CA TYR A 59 -6.38 4.42 -16.77
C TYR A 59 -7.26 5.63 -16.44
N SER A 60 -6.85 6.47 -15.48
CA SER A 60 -7.59 7.67 -15.09
C SER A 60 -7.33 8.87 -16.03
N GLU A 61 -6.25 8.84 -16.82
CA GLU A 61 -5.91 9.88 -17.81
C GLU A 61 -6.53 9.67 -19.20
N LYS A 62 -7.40 8.65 -19.38
CA LYS A 62 -7.96 8.25 -20.68
C LYS A 62 -9.46 8.50 -20.78
#